data_AF-V8G8D3-F1
#
_entry.id   AF-V8G8D3-F1
#
_cell.length_a   1.000
_cell.length_b   1.000
_cell.length_c   1.000
_cell.angle_alpha   90.00
_cell.angle_beta   90.00
_cell.angle_gamma   90.00
#
_symmetry.space_group_name_H-M   'P 1'
#
loop_
_entity.id
_entity.type
_entity.pdbx_description
1 polymer ?
#
loop_
_entity_poly.entity_id
_entity_poly.type
_entity_poly.pdbx_seq_one_letter_code
_entity_poly.pdbx_strand_id
1 'polypeptide(L)'
;MSTPTKSDEKQLEQRLNDAQILFDEADDVPISKQYDHKLGLYLISPSGYLAEPERLYIAKRKLNSLGFNVKIDKAADGQFSRFAAPDEERVKAFNRAAKSKCEIVMATRGGYGLTRILHKIDWKFLEANPKTYVGYSDFTAFNLALLAKTGLPSFTGPNAVGDFGGNEVNDLIADIFVEVMRGELEVLSFISPDSDPVDAEGILWGGNLAMVASLVGTPYLPAIKKGILFLEDVSEHPYRIERLLTQLLHAGILEKQKAIVLGDFTDYKITKTDHGFDMPDVIKWLRSQINIPIITGLPYGHGEMRVTLPIGKKVGIATEDGMAYLVIDKHDHEHEVYEGNYAQTTEASSIDEDYPISDNEVEEAETQPVGKKSKKSDKKSAMATDDTRNESEEFIKEKSKKDKSSKQHKKSKKNK
;
A
#
# COMPACT_ATOMS: atom_id res chain seq x y z
N MET A 1 35.68 -1.46 -28.04
CA MET A 1 35.90 -1.47 -26.59
C MET A 1 36.99 -0.45 -26.31
N SER A 2 36.66 0.68 -25.69
CA SER A 2 37.66 1.67 -25.27
C SER A 2 38.19 1.29 -23.90
N THR A 3 39.51 1.36 -23.73
CA THR A 3 40.17 1.18 -22.43
C THR A 3 39.78 2.33 -21.47
N PRO A 4 39.59 2.06 -20.18
CA PRO A 4 39.27 3.10 -19.19
C PRO A 4 40.32 4.20 -19.20
N THR A 5 39.89 5.44 -19.04
CA THR A 5 40.82 6.57 -18.89
C THR A 5 41.38 6.60 -17.47
N LYS A 6 42.55 7.22 -17.27
CA LYS A 6 43.12 7.44 -15.92
C LYS A 6 42.18 8.22 -14.98
N SER A 7 41.23 8.97 -15.53
CA SER A 7 40.18 9.65 -14.76
C SER A 7 39.15 8.65 -14.22
N ASP A 8 38.81 7.63 -15.01
CA ASP A 8 37.85 6.59 -14.63
C ASP A 8 38.43 5.68 -13.53
N GLU A 9 39.72 5.35 -13.62
CA GLU A 9 40.43 4.57 -12.59
C GLU A 9 40.49 5.32 -11.26
N LYS A 10 40.78 6.62 -11.28
CA LYS A 10 40.86 7.46 -10.08
C LYS A 10 39.49 7.69 -9.42
N GLN A 11 38.43 7.82 -10.22
CA GLN A 11 37.05 7.85 -9.71
C GLN A 11 36.65 6.50 -9.11
N LEU A 12 37.09 5.38 -9.69
CA LEU A 12 36.84 4.05 -9.16
C LEU A 12 37.57 3.82 -7.83
N GLU A 13 38.85 4.22 -7.72
CA GLU A 13 39.61 4.15 -6.47
C GLU A 13 39.00 5.02 -5.35
N GLN A 14 38.57 6.23 -5.69
CA GLN A 14 37.88 7.10 -4.71
C GLN A 14 36.57 6.46 -4.23
N ARG A 15 35.77 5.89 -5.14
CA ARG A 15 34.54 5.18 -4.79
C ARG A 15 34.79 3.94 -3.93
N LEU A 16 35.90 3.23 -4.15
CA LEU A 16 36.28 2.09 -3.33
C LEU A 16 36.69 2.51 -1.91
N ASN A 17 37.41 3.62 -1.77
CA ASN A 17 37.78 4.17 -0.46
C ASN A 17 36.58 4.73 0.29
N ASP A 18 35.70 5.48 -0.38
CA ASP A 18 34.47 6.01 0.23
C ASP A 18 33.53 4.87 0.65
N ALA A 19 33.46 3.81 -0.16
CA ALA A 19 32.76 2.58 0.22
C ALA A 19 33.39 1.91 1.44
N GLN A 20 34.73 1.83 1.53
CA GLN A 20 35.44 1.27 2.69
C GLN A 20 35.12 2.06 3.97
N ILE A 21 35.04 3.38 3.89
CA ILE A 21 34.68 4.24 5.03
C ILE A 21 33.23 3.98 5.46
N LEU A 22 32.29 3.87 4.51
CA LEU A 22 30.91 3.44 4.80
C LEU A 22 30.84 2.00 5.34
N PHE A 23 31.78 1.12 4.96
CA PHE A 23 31.86 -0.24 5.49
C PHE A 23 32.24 -0.23 6.97
N ASP A 24 33.22 0.59 7.36
CA ASP A 24 33.77 0.71 8.71
C ASP A 24 32.81 1.46 9.67
N GLU A 25 32.07 2.47 9.20
CA GLU A 25 31.09 3.21 10.02
C GLU A 25 29.80 2.43 10.32
N ALA A 26 29.50 1.39 9.53
CA ALA A 26 28.31 0.56 9.69
C ALA A 26 28.51 -0.67 10.62
N ASP A 27 29.70 -0.84 11.20
CA ASP A 27 30.04 -1.97 12.07
C ASP A 27 29.58 -1.78 13.54
N ASP A 28 28.94 -0.65 13.89
CA ASP A 28 28.52 -0.31 15.26
C ASP A 28 27.05 -0.63 15.62
N VAL A 29 26.35 -1.53 14.90
CA VAL A 29 24.94 -1.84 15.19
C VAL A 29 24.74 -3.28 15.70
N PRO A 30 24.60 -3.50 17.02
CA PRO A 30 24.23 -4.80 17.56
C PRO A 30 22.72 -5.02 17.46
N ILE A 31 22.26 -5.57 16.33
CA ILE A 31 21.00 -6.31 16.28
C ILE A 31 21.33 -7.73 15.82
N SER A 32 21.66 -8.60 16.78
CA SER A 32 21.77 -10.03 16.52
C SER A 32 20.69 -10.79 17.29
N LYS A 33 19.44 -10.74 16.80
CA LYS A 33 18.49 -11.82 17.10
C LYS A 33 19.04 -13.06 16.39
N GLN A 34 19.49 -14.05 17.15
CA GLN A 34 19.95 -15.32 16.57
C GLN A 34 18.72 -16.16 16.21
N TYR A 35 18.65 -16.55 14.94
CA TYR A 35 17.65 -17.48 14.44
C TYR A 35 18.35 -18.79 14.06
N ASP A 36 17.90 -19.91 14.63
CA ASP A 36 18.45 -21.24 14.36
C ASP A 36 18.33 -21.62 12.88
N HIS A 37 17.24 -21.21 12.24
CA HIS A 37 17.01 -21.36 10.81
C HIS A 37 16.98 -20.00 10.10
N LYS A 38 17.90 -19.82 9.14
CA LYS A 38 17.94 -18.64 8.28
C LYS A 38 17.13 -18.84 7.01
N LEU A 39 16.21 -17.92 6.72
CA LEU A 39 15.45 -17.91 5.46
C LEU A 39 16.32 -17.36 4.32
N GLY A 40 16.33 -18.02 3.18
CA GLY A 40 16.98 -17.51 1.98
C GLY A 40 16.21 -16.33 1.38
N LEU A 41 16.93 -15.23 1.14
CA LEU A 41 16.36 -14.01 0.58
C LEU A 41 17.14 -13.60 -0.67
N TYR A 42 16.45 -13.36 -1.78
CA TYR A 42 17.05 -13.05 -3.08
C TYR A 42 16.67 -11.63 -3.51
N LEU A 43 17.66 -10.76 -3.70
CA LEU A 43 17.46 -9.35 -4.05
C LEU A 43 17.46 -9.15 -5.56
N ILE A 44 16.43 -8.47 -6.09
CA ILE A 44 16.29 -8.11 -7.50
C ILE A 44 16.02 -6.61 -7.68
N SER A 45 16.49 -6.02 -8.78
CA SER A 45 16.20 -4.62 -9.16
C SER A 45 15.33 -4.57 -10.42
N PRO A 46 14.02 -4.84 -10.31
CA PRO A 46 13.15 -4.97 -11.48
C PRO A 46 12.69 -3.61 -12.05
N SER A 47 13.04 -2.50 -11.40
CA SER A 47 12.59 -1.14 -11.75
C SER A 47 13.79 -0.22 -12.02
N GLY A 48 13.90 0.90 -11.29
CA GLY A 48 14.95 1.90 -11.50
C GLY A 48 16.29 1.50 -10.89
N TYR A 49 17.39 2.03 -11.43
CA TYR A 49 18.75 1.78 -10.92
C TYR A 49 18.95 2.32 -9.49
N LEU A 50 19.99 1.82 -8.81
CA LEU A 50 20.43 2.32 -7.51
C LEU A 50 21.38 3.51 -7.72
N ALA A 51 21.04 4.70 -7.22
CA ALA A 51 21.93 5.86 -7.29
C ALA A 51 23.23 5.64 -6.51
N GLU A 52 23.12 4.86 -5.42
CA GLU A 52 24.16 4.52 -4.45
C GLU A 52 24.22 2.97 -4.32
N PRO A 53 24.87 2.27 -5.27
CA PRO A 53 24.86 0.80 -5.29
C PRO A 53 25.50 0.14 -4.05
N GLU A 54 26.45 0.81 -3.41
CA GLU A 54 27.09 0.36 -2.16
C GLU A 54 26.08 0.14 -1.02
N ARG A 55 24.99 0.93 -0.98
CA ARG A 55 23.90 0.77 -0.01
C ARG A 55 23.18 -0.57 -0.13
N LEU A 56 23.24 -1.22 -1.29
CA LEU A 56 22.73 -2.59 -1.46
C LEU A 56 23.52 -3.61 -0.61
N TYR A 57 24.82 -3.41 -0.48
CA TYR A 57 25.70 -4.29 0.29
C TYR A 57 25.55 -4.03 1.80
N ILE A 58 25.30 -2.78 2.19
CA ILE A 58 24.87 -2.43 3.56
C ILE A 58 23.55 -3.14 3.91
N ALA A 59 22.55 -3.02 3.02
CA ALA A 59 21.26 -3.71 3.17
C ALA A 59 21.42 -5.22 3.29
N LYS A 60 22.28 -5.83 2.45
CA LYS A 60 22.61 -7.25 2.54
C LYS A 60 23.17 -7.62 3.93
N ARG A 61 24.11 -6.85 4.48
CA ARG A 61 24.68 -7.13 5.81
C ARG A 61 23.61 -7.07 6.91
N LYS A 62 22.80 -6.02 6.93
CA LYS A 62 21.72 -5.82 7.90
C LYS A 62 20.65 -6.90 7.80
N LEU A 63 20.20 -7.26 6.59
CA LEU A 63 19.28 -8.39 6.42
C LEU A 63 19.90 -9.72 6.86
N ASN A 64 21.21 -9.94 6.67
CA ASN A 64 21.87 -11.14 7.20
C ASN A 64 21.91 -11.19 8.73
N SER A 65 22.02 -10.03 9.41
CA SER A 65 21.97 -9.95 10.88
C SER A 65 20.56 -10.16 11.43
N LEU A 66 19.53 -9.84 10.63
CA LEU A 66 18.11 -10.13 10.89
C LEU A 66 17.70 -11.59 10.60
N GLY A 67 18.66 -12.50 10.39
CA GLY A 67 18.39 -13.92 10.23
C GLY A 67 18.07 -14.38 8.81
N PHE A 68 18.37 -13.58 7.79
CA PHE A 68 18.27 -14.02 6.39
C PHE A 68 19.62 -14.53 5.84
N ASN A 69 19.56 -15.35 4.80
CA ASN A 69 20.71 -15.72 3.96
C ASN A 69 20.57 -15.03 2.60
N VAL A 70 21.16 -13.84 2.49
CA VAL A 70 20.89 -12.92 1.38
C VAL A 70 21.78 -13.18 0.17
N LYS A 71 21.16 -13.32 -1.00
CA LYS A 71 21.79 -13.37 -2.32
C LYS A 71 21.37 -12.16 -3.15
N ILE A 72 22.32 -11.59 -3.88
CA ILE A 72 22.07 -10.46 -4.79
C ILE A 72 22.05 -10.98 -6.22
N ASP A 73 21.01 -10.62 -6.98
CA ASP A 73 21.00 -10.89 -8.41
C ASP A 73 22.11 -10.14 -9.13
N LYS A 74 22.73 -10.78 -10.13
CA LYS A 74 23.85 -10.21 -10.89
C LYS A 74 23.53 -8.88 -11.61
N ALA A 75 22.25 -8.55 -11.79
CA ALA A 75 21.82 -7.30 -12.43
C ALA A 75 21.32 -6.25 -11.43
N ALA A 76 21.39 -6.53 -10.12
CA ALA A 76 20.75 -5.71 -9.10
C ALA A 76 21.45 -4.35 -8.88
N ASP A 77 22.77 -4.28 -9.02
CA ASP A 77 23.59 -3.08 -8.87
C ASP A 77 23.95 -2.42 -10.22
N GLY A 78 23.33 -2.89 -11.31
CA GLY A 78 23.51 -2.34 -12.64
C GLY A 78 22.87 -0.97 -12.85
N GLN A 79 23.31 -0.29 -13.91
CA GLN A 79 22.71 0.95 -14.39
C GLN A 79 22.53 0.90 -15.91
N PHE A 80 21.31 1.14 -16.36
CA PHE A 80 20.92 1.24 -17.75
C PHE A 80 19.88 2.37 -17.92
N SER A 81 20.36 3.57 -18.24
CA SER A 81 19.53 4.79 -18.24
C SER A 81 18.85 4.98 -16.87
N ARG A 82 17.52 5.07 -16.81
CA ARG A 82 16.74 5.15 -15.56
C ARG A 82 16.54 3.78 -14.89
N PHE A 83 16.87 2.67 -15.53
CA PHE A 83 16.61 1.29 -15.06
C PHE A 83 17.87 0.60 -14.55
N ALA A 84 17.72 -0.44 -13.73
CA ALA A 84 18.88 -1.22 -13.26
C ALA A 84 19.54 -2.05 -14.38
N ALA A 85 18.76 -2.47 -15.37
CA ALA A 85 19.24 -3.22 -16.54
C ALA A 85 18.23 -3.08 -17.70
N PRO A 86 18.60 -3.52 -18.93
CA PRO A 86 17.66 -3.68 -20.02
C PRO A 86 16.45 -4.54 -19.62
N ASP A 87 15.30 -4.30 -20.25
CA ASP A 87 14.03 -4.97 -19.94
C ASP A 87 14.17 -6.49 -19.84
N GLU A 88 14.82 -7.11 -20.84
CA GLU A 88 15.01 -8.56 -20.92
C GLU A 88 15.85 -9.11 -19.77
N GLU A 89 16.81 -8.32 -19.27
CA GLU A 89 17.65 -8.73 -18.15
C GLU A 89 16.92 -8.59 -16.81
N ARG A 90 16.10 -7.54 -16.65
CA ARG A 90 15.21 -7.38 -15.49
C ARG A 90 14.17 -8.50 -15.42
N VAL A 91 13.62 -8.91 -16.56
CA VAL A 91 12.70 -10.06 -16.65
C VAL A 91 13.42 -11.35 -16.26
N LYS A 92 14.64 -11.59 -16.76
CA LYS A 92 15.43 -12.77 -16.38
C LYS A 92 15.76 -12.83 -14.88
N ALA A 93 15.81 -11.70 -14.18
CA ALA A 93 16.03 -11.67 -12.74
C ALA A 93 14.91 -12.40 -11.97
N PHE A 94 13.64 -12.25 -12.39
CA PHE A 94 12.53 -13.03 -11.81
C PHE A 94 12.71 -14.54 -12.01
N ASN A 95 13.11 -14.96 -13.21
CA ASN A 95 13.36 -16.37 -13.52
C ASN A 95 14.53 -16.94 -12.71
N ARG A 96 15.59 -16.16 -12.49
CA ARG A 96 16.72 -16.57 -11.64
C ARG A 96 16.31 -16.67 -10.17
N ALA A 97 15.55 -15.68 -9.69
CA ALA A 97 15.04 -15.68 -8.32
C ALA A 97 14.13 -16.88 -8.05
N ALA A 98 13.20 -17.20 -8.95
CA ALA A 98 12.31 -18.36 -8.85
C ALA A 98 13.07 -19.70 -8.89
N LYS A 99 14.16 -19.81 -9.66
CA LYS A 99 15.03 -21.01 -9.69
C LYS A 99 15.98 -21.11 -8.49
N SER A 100 16.13 -20.03 -7.72
CA SER A 100 17.03 -20.02 -6.58
C SER A 100 16.48 -20.89 -5.45
N LYS A 101 17.36 -21.29 -4.53
CA LYS A 101 16.97 -21.95 -3.28
C LYS A 101 16.36 -20.99 -2.25
N CYS A 102 16.37 -19.68 -2.50
CA CYS A 102 15.79 -18.70 -1.59
C CYS A 102 14.27 -18.78 -1.62
N GLU A 103 13.65 -18.62 -0.47
CA GLU A 103 12.21 -18.63 -0.23
C GLU A 103 11.60 -17.26 -0.56
N ILE A 104 12.35 -16.19 -0.26
CA ILE A 104 11.90 -14.80 -0.39
C ILE A 104 12.61 -14.13 -1.56
N VAL A 105 11.89 -13.31 -2.32
CA VAL A 105 12.41 -12.43 -3.36
C VAL A 105 12.01 -11.00 -3.03
N MET A 106 13.00 -10.15 -2.77
CA MET A 106 12.78 -8.76 -2.36
C MET A 106 13.29 -7.79 -3.43
N ALA A 107 12.49 -6.76 -3.71
CA ALA A 107 12.95 -5.65 -4.54
C ALA A 107 14.00 -4.80 -3.80
N THR A 108 15.07 -4.43 -4.51
CA THR A 108 16.10 -3.55 -3.94
C THR A 108 15.57 -2.13 -3.71
N ARG A 109 14.71 -1.65 -4.61
CA ARG A 109 13.99 -0.38 -4.54
C ARG A 109 12.79 -0.36 -5.51
N GLY A 110 11.90 0.61 -5.33
CA GLY A 110 10.82 0.93 -6.27
C GLY A 110 11.26 1.74 -7.49
N GLY A 111 10.53 2.82 -7.82
CA GLY A 111 10.88 3.75 -8.91
C GLY A 111 9.94 3.68 -10.11
N TYR A 112 10.46 3.31 -11.27
CA TYR A 112 9.67 3.18 -12.49
C TYR A 112 10.28 2.09 -13.36
N GLY A 113 9.45 1.19 -13.87
CA GLY A 113 9.87 0.26 -14.93
C GLY A 113 9.12 -1.06 -14.98
N LEU A 114 8.33 -1.40 -13.96
CA LEU A 114 7.61 -2.68 -13.92
C LEU A 114 6.45 -2.74 -14.91
N THR A 115 5.63 -1.70 -15.01
CA THR A 115 4.48 -1.64 -15.95
C THR A 115 4.89 -1.88 -17.40
N ARG A 116 6.13 -1.52 -17.77
CA ARG A 116 6.70 -1.78 -19.09
C ARG A 116 6.98 -3.26 -19.36
N ILE A 117 7.32 -4.05 -18.34
CA ILE A 117 7.83 -5.42 -18.51
C ILE A 117 6.84 -6.52 -18.09
N LEU A 118 5.67 -6.18 -17.54
CA LEU A 118 4.68 -7.18 -17.08
C LEU A 118 4.31 -8.21 -18.15
N HIS A 119 4.21 -7.79 -19.42
CA HIS A 119 3.88 -8.68 -20.54
C HIS A 119 5.02 -9.62 -20.96
N LYS A 120 6.25 -9.37 -20.49
CA LYS A 120 7.43 -10.19 -20.75
C LYS A 120 7.71 -11.20 -19.63
N ILE A 121 7.10 -11.03 -18.46
CA ILE A 121 7.26 -11.95 -17.33
C ILE A 121 6.52 -13.25 -17.63
N ASP A 122 7.20 -14.39 -17.42
CA ASP A 122 6.60 -15.71 -17.56
C ASP A 122 5.81 -16.06 -16.29
N TRP A 123 4.56 -15.61 -16.25
CA TRP A 123 3.68 -15.79 -15.10
C TRP A 123 3.42 -17.27 -14.78
N LYS A 124 3.34 -18.14 -15.80
CA LYS A 124 3.15 -19.59 -15.59
C LYS A 124 4.39 -20.22 -14.95
N PHE A 125 5.58 -19.75 -15.33
CA PHE A 125 6.80 -20.19 -14.69
C PHE A 125 6.87 -19.79 -13.22
N LEU A 126 6.45 -18.57 -12.87
CA LEU A 126 6.39 -18.13 -11.47
C LEU A 126 5.33 -18.89 -10.68
N GLU A 127 4.16 -19.18 -11.28
CA GLU A 127 3.12 -20.02 -10.69
C GLU A 127 3.64 -21.43 -10.34
N ALA A 128 4.40 -22.04 -11.26
CA ALA A 128 4.99 -23.36 -11.06
C ALA A 128 6.20 -23.37 -10.09
N ASN A 129 6.74 -22.19 -9.74
CA ASN A 129 7.91 -22.04 -8.87
C ASN A 129 7.65 -20.92 -7.84
N PRO A 130 6.65 -21.08 -6.96
CA PRO A 130 6.19 -20.02 -6.09
C PRO A 130 7.27 -19.57 -5.12
N LYS A 131 7.32 -18.26 -4.86
CA LYS A 131 8.20 -17.59 -3.90
C LYS A 131 7.40 -16.54 -3.14
N THR A 132 7.91 -16.13 -1.97
CA THR A 132 7.41 -14.96 -1.25
C THR A 132 8.01 -13.71 -1.87
N TYR A 133 7.24 -13.01 -2.71
CA TYR A 133 7.68 -11.75 -3.32
C TYR A 133 7.34 -10.56 -2.43
N VAL A 134 8.30 -9.64 -2.23
CA VAL A 134 8.10 -8.43 -1.43
C VAL A 134 8.70 -7.18 -2.09
N GLY A 135 7.94 -6.09 -2.03
CA GLY A 135 8.37 -4.75 -2.39
C GLY A 135 7.18 -3.80 -2.45
N TYR A 136 7.45 -2.49 -2.39
CA TYR A 136 6.42 -1.45 -2.42
C TYR A 136 6.63 -0.43 -3.57
N SER A 137 5.76 0.58 -3.67
CA SER A 137 5.79 1.63 -4.71
C SER A 137 5.54 1.04 -6.11
N ASP A 138 6.42 1.23 -7.09
CA ASP A 138 6.34 0.62 -8.45
C ASP A 138 6.16 -0.91 -8.41
N PHE A 139 6.64 -1.58 -7.35
CA PHE A 139 6.47 -3.03 -7.15
C PHE A 139 5.01 -3.45 -6.94
N THR A 140 4.12 -2.50 -6.59
CA THR A 140 2.66 -2.69 -6.62
C THR A 140 2.20 -3.27 -7.96
N ALA A 141 2.80 -2.84 -9.08
CA ALA A 141 2.44 -3.37 -10.39
C ALA A 141 2.74 -4.86 -10.54
N PHE A 142 3.85 -5.33 -9.97
CA PHE A 142 4.18 -6.75 -9.95
C PHE A 142 3.24 -7.51 -9.01
N ASN A 143 3.02 -7.01 -7.79
CA ASN A 143 2.15 -7.66 -6.79
C ASN A 143 0.74 -7.91 -7.34
N LEU A 144 0.14 -6.89 -7.95
CA LEU A 144 -1.20 -6.99 -8.53
C LEU A 144 -1.22 -7.88 -9.78
N ALA A 145 -0.20 -7.80 -10.62
CA ALA A 145 -0.08 -8.67 -11.78
C ALA A 145 0.08 -10.14 -11.39
N LEU A 146 0.91 -10.46 -10.39
CA LEU A 146 1.08 -11.83 -9.91
C LEU A 146 -0.27 -12.40 -9.45
N LEU A 147 -0.99 -11.64 -8.62
CA LEU A 147 -2.32 -12.04 -8.16
C LEU A 147 -3.31 -12.22 -9.33
N ALA A 148 -3.36 -11.27 -10.28
CA ALA A 148 -4.27 -11.33 -11.42
C ALA A 148 -3.96 -12.49 -12.38
N LYS A 149 -2.68 -12.82 -12.55
CA LYS A 149 -2.22 -13.81 -13.53
C LYS A 149 -2.15 -15.23 -13.00
N THR A 150 -1.96 -15.41 -11.69
CA THR A 150 -1.66 -16.71 -11.07
C THR A 150 -2.50 -17.02 -9.84
N GLY A 151 -3.18 -16.02 -9.25
CA GLY A 151 -3.84 -16.17 -7.95
C GLY A 151 -2.88 -16.28 -6.76
N LEU A 152 -1.56 -16.30 -6.98
CA LEU A 152 -0.59 -16.37 -5.90
C LEU A 152 -0.55 -15.07 -5.08
N PRO A 153 -0.43 -15.17 -3.75
CA PRO A 153 -0.23 -14.00 -2.91
C PRO A 153 1.20 -13.47 -3.05
N SER A 154 1.38 -12.21 -2.68
CA SER A 154 2.69 -11.59 -2.45
C SER A 154 2.62 -10.69 -1.23
N PHE A 155 3.66 -9.90 -0.99
CA PHE A 155 3.70 -8.94 0.09
C PHE A 155 4.11 -7.57 -0.44
N THR A 156 3.54 -6.56 0.19
CA THR A 156 4.05 -5.20 0.08
C THR A 156 4.70 -4.83 1.41
N GLY A 157 5.82 -4.13 1.39
CA GLY A 157 6.66 -3.96 2.57
C GLY A 157 8.01 -3.35 2.20
N PRO A 158 9.00 -3.38 3.10
CA PRO A 158 10.26 -2.68 2.91
C PRO A 158 11.02 -3.17 1.67
N ASN A 159 11.76 -2.24 1.06
CA ASN A 159 12.72 -2.53 0.01
C ASN A 159 14.14 -2.54 0.58
N ALA A 160 15.04 -3.32 -0.02
CA ALA A 160 16.38 -3.54 0.57
C ALA A 160 17.14 -2.23 0.83
N VAL A 161 17.26 -1.35 -0.17
CA VAL A 161 18.10 -0.14 -0.07
C VAL A 161 17.43 0.96 0.74
N GLY A 162 16.12 1.14 0.57
CA GLY A 162 15.36 2.20 1.25
C GLY A 162 15.33 2.01 2.77
N ASP A 163 15.12 0.76 3.20
CA ASP A 163 14.83 0.46 4.60
C ASP A 163 16.02 -0.17 5.34
N PHE A 164 16.93 -0.84 4.63
CA PHE A 164 18.11 -1.49 5.22
C PHE A 164 19.43 -0.94 4.70
N GLY A 165 19.44 -0.05 3.71
CA GLY A 165 20.65 0.49 3.09
C GLY A 165 21.13 1.82 3.67
N GLY A 166 20.44 2.40 4.66
CA GLY A 166 20.87 3.62 5.37
C GLY A 166 21.79 3.31 6.57
N ASN A 167 22.15 4.34 7.34
CA ASN A 167 22.94 4.18 8.57
C ASN A 167 22.13 3.52 9.68
N GLU A 168 20.89 3.95 9.85
CA GLU A 168 19.93 3.38 10.81
C GLU A 168 18.93 2.47 10.10
N VAL A 169 18.35 1.53 10.85
CA VAL A 169 17.20 0.73 10.44
C VAL A 169 16.09 1.05 11.43
N ASN A 170 14.87 1.25 10.94
CA ASN A 170 13.72 1.34 11.82
C ASN A 170 13.40 -0.05 12.37
N ASP A 171 13.60 -0.25 13.67
CA ASP A 171 13.43 -1.56 14.33
C ASP A 171 12.01 -2.10 14.17
N LEU A 172 10.99 -1.26 14.22
CA LEU A 172 9.60 -1.69 14.06
C LEU A 172 9.31 -2.19 12.64
N ILE A 173 9.83 -1.52 11.61
CA ILE A 173 9.74 -2.01 10.22
C ILE A 173 10.48 -3.35 10.08
N ALA A 174 11.66 -3.47 10.67
CA ALA A 174 12.47 -4.68 10.59
C ALA A 174 11.82 -5.86 11.31
N ASP A 175 11.33 -5.68 12.53
CA ASP A 175 10.69 -6.72 13.33
C ASP A 175 9.39 -7.19 12.66
N ILE A 176 8.51 -6.27 12.24
CA ILE A 176 7.28 -6.63 11.50
C ILE A 176 7.62 -7.39 10.21
N PHE A 177 8.65 -6.96 9.47
CA PHE A 177 9.07 -7.66 8.27
C PHE A 177 9.53 -9.09 8.58
N VAL A 178 10.34 -9.28 9.63
CA VAL A 178 10.83 -10.60 10.01
C VAL A 178 9.69 -11.50 10.47
N GLU A 179 8.80 -11.03 11.34
CA GLU A 179 7.64 -11.77 11.82
C GLU A 179 6.73 -12.19 10.66
N VAL A 180 6.41 -11.28 9.74
CA VAL A 180 5.57 -11.61 8.58
C VAL A 180 6.24 -12.62 7.65
N MET A 181 7.55 -12.51 7.41
CA MET A 181 8.29 -13.48 6.58
C MET A 181 8.41 -14.87 7.23
N ARG A 182 8.22 -14.95 8.55
CA ARG A 182 8.20 -16.21 9.32
C ARG A 182 6.78 -16.73 9.57
N GLY A 183 5.75 -15.92 9.27
CA GLY A 183 4.36 -16.27 9.54
C GLY A 183 3.96 -16.13 11.00
N GLU A 184 4.63 -15.22 11.73
CA GLU A 184 4.46 -15.02 13.17
C GLU A 184 3.56 -13.82 13.50
N LEU A 185 3.34 -12.89 12.55
CA LEU A 185 2.48 -11.72 12.78
C LEU A 185 1.00 -12.05 12.51
N GLU A 186 0.19 -12.01 13.56
CA GLU A 186 -1.24 -12.31 13.48
C GLU A 186 -2.10 -11.06 13.29
N VAL A 187 -1.81 -9.98 14.02
CA VAL A 187 -2.63 -8.76 14.04
C VAL A 187 -1.75 -7.52 13.99
N LEU A 188 -2.15 -6.56 13.18
CA LEU A 188 -1.59 -5.20 13.17
C LEU A 188 -2.64 -4.22 13.70
N SER A 189 -2.34 -3.54 14.80
CA SER A 189 -3.16 -2.45 15.34
C SER A 189 -2.54 -1.08 15.06
N PHE A 190 -3.37 -0.07 14.76
CA PHE A 190 -2.90 1.30 14.53
C PHE A 190 -3.92 2.37 14.91
N ILE A 191 -3.42 3.58 15.16
CA ILE A 191 -4.22 4.75 15.53
C ILE A 191 -5.02 5.22 14.31
N SER A 192 -6.32 5.42 14.50
CA SER A 192 -7.29 5.62 13.43
C SER A 192 -8.52 6.45 13.87
N PRO A 193 -8.33 7.68 14.40
CA PRO A 193 -9.39 8.46 15.05
C PRO A 193 -10.48 8.97 14.09
N ASP A 194 -10.15 9.13 12.81
CA ASP A 194 -11.04 9.70 11.79
C ASP A 194 -11.67 8.64 10.89
N SER A 195 -11.68 7.37 11.33
CA SER A 195 -12.14 6.23 10.54
C SER A 195 -13.62 5.92 10.70
N ASP A 196 -14.22 5.43 9.62
CA ASP A 196 -15.59 4.94 9.67
C ASP A 196 -15.64 3.59 10.43
N PRO A 197 -16.74 3.30 11.16
CA PRO A 197 -16.94 2.00 11.80
C PRO A 197 -16.94 0.86 10.78
N VAL A 198 -16.18 -0.19 11.05
CA VAL A 198 -16.14 -1.39 10.20
C VAL A 198 -15.89 -2.63 11.04
N ASP A 199 -16.50 -3.74 10.61
CA ASP A 199 -16.10 -5.10 10.94
C ASP A 199 -16.32 -5.94 9.68
N ALA A 200 -15.23 -6.32 9.02
CA ALA A 200 -15.28 -6.96 7.73
C ALA A 200 -14.10 -7.89 7.46
N GLU A 201 -14.37 -8.98 6.75
CA GLU A 201 -13.33 -9.84 6.18
C GLU A 201 -13.30 -9.76 4.66
N GLY A 202 -12.12 -9.70 4.06
CA GLY A 202 -11.98 -9.69 2.61
C GLY A 202 -10.56 -9.99 2.16
N ILE A 203 -10.37 -10.17 0.85
CA ILE A 203 -9.03 -10.23 0.27
C ILE A 203 -8.39 -8.85 0.38
N LEU A 204 -7.22 -8.74 1.02
CA LEU A 204 -6.42 -7.53 1.06
C LEU A 204 -5.73 -7.33 -0.29
N TRP A 205 -5.91 -6.16 -0.90
CA TRP A 205 -5.27 -5.82 -2.16
C TRP A 205 -5.12 -4.31 -2.29
N GLY A 206 -4.21 -3.86 -3.16
CA GLY A 206 -3.93 -2.44 -3.34
C GLY A 206 -2.45 -2.14 -3.35
N GLY A 207 -2.06 -0.98 -2.84
CA GLY A 207 -0.68 -0.47 -2.83
C GLY A 207 -0.63 1.00 -3.21
N ASN A 208 0.38 1.37 -4.00
CA ASN A 208 0.50 2.72 -4.53
C ASN A 208 -0.67 3.06 -5.49
N LEU A 209 -1.41 4.14 -5.22
CA LEU A 209 -2.62 4.52 -5.94
C LEU A 209 -2.36 4.80 -7.43
N ALA A 210 -1.32 5.55 -7.77
CA ALA A 210 -0.95 5.79 -9.16
C ALA A 210 -0.66 4.47 -9.90
N MET A 211 -0.01 3.51 -9.24
CA MET A 211 0.22 2.18 -9.82
C MET A 211 -1.09 1.39 -9.99
N VAL A 212 -1.96 1.35 -8.99
CA VAL A 212 -3.28 0.70 -9.07
C VAL A 212 -4.08 1.27 -10.24
N ALA A 213 -4.16 2.60 -10.35
CA ALA A 213 -4.88 3.29 -11.42
C ALA A 213 -4.27 3.01 -12.80
N SER A 214 -2.94 2.92 -12.90
CA SER A 214 -2.26 2.62 -14.17
C SER A 214 -2.58 1.24 -14.74
N LEU A 215 -3.03 0.29 -13.91
CA LEU A 215 -3.39 -1.05 -14.34
C LEU A 215 -4.86 -1.20 -14.74
N VAL A 216 -5.70 -0.20 -14.51
CA VAL A 216 -7.12 -0.22 -14.89
C VAL A 216 -7.27 -0.43 -16.40
N GLY A 217 -8.06 -1.42 -16.79
CA GLY A 217 -8.26 -1.81 -18.19
C GLY A 217 -7.18 -2.75 -18.75
N THR A 218 -6.18 -3.14 -17.95
CA THR A 218 -5.14 -4.11 -18.34
C THR A 218 -5.44 -5.51 -17.77
N PRO A 219 -4.86 -6.59 -18.31
CA PRO A 219 -5.00 -7.93 -17.75
C PRO A 219 -4.21 -8.15 -16.45
N TYR A 220 -3.57 -7.11 -15.92
CA TYR A 220 -2.70 -7.17 -14.74
C TYR A 220 -3.37 -6.61 -13.47
N LEU A 221 -4.57 -6.02 -13.59
CA LEU A 221 -5.36 -5.63 -12.42
C LEU A 221 -6.23 -6.81 -11.96
N PRO A 222 -6.12 -7.26 -10.70
CA PRO A 222 -6.93 -8.36 -10.20
C PRO A 222 -8.39 -7.91 -10.05
N ALA A 223 -9.34 -8.77 -10.45
CA ALA A 223 -10.77 -8.47 -10.39
C ALA A 223 -11.38 -8.79 -9.01
N ILE A 224 -10.90 -8.11 -7.96
CA ILE A 224 -11.34 -8.35 -6.58
C ILE A 224 -12.67 -7.63 -6.30
N LYS A 225 -13.62 -8.39 -5.75
CA LYS A 225 -14.89 -7.89 -5.21
C LYS A 225 -15.00 -8.34 -3.77
N LYS A 226 -15.69 -7.53 -2.95
CA LYS A 226 -15.84 -7.74 -1.50
C LYS A 226 -14.47 -7.85 -0.80
N GLY A 227 -13.45 -7.18 -1.34
CA GLY A 227 -12.11 -7.12 -0.76
C GLY A 227 -11.95 -5.96 0.21
N ILE A 228 -10.74 -5.84 0.76
CA ILE A 228 -10.27 -4.70 1.54
C ILE A 228 -9.21 -4.04 0.66
N LEU A 229 -9.53 -2.85 0.13
CA LEU A 229 -8.62 -2.11 -0.75
C LEU A 229 -7.80 -1.15 0.09
N PHE A 230 -6.47 -1.23 0.05
CA PHE A 230 -5.62 -0.23 0.70
C PHE A 230 -4.86 0.62 -0.32
N LEU A 231 -4.71 1.92 -0.03
CA LEU A 231 -4.14 2.90 -0.95
C LEU A 231 -3.21 3.87 -0.22
N GLU A 232 -2.07 4.14 -0.83
CA GLU A 232 -1.11 5.17 -0.44
C GLU A 232 -0.55 5.86 -1.70
N ASP A 233 0.03 7.04 -1.59
CA ASP A 233 0.78 7.62 -2.70
C ASP A 233 1.87 8.60 -2.25
N VAL A 234 2.76 8.96 -3.17
CA VAL A 234 3.89 9.85 -2.92
C VAL A 234 4.06 10.86 -4.04
N SER A 235 4.39 12.10 -3.69
CA SER A 235 4.68 13.17 -4.64
C SER A 235 3.52 13.55 -5.58
N GLU A 236 2.31 13.07 -5.30
CA GLU A 236 1.11 13.41 -6.07
C GLU A 236 0.29 14.47 -5.34
N HIS A 237 0.06 15.59 -6.03
CA HIS A 237 -0.75 16.68 -5.50
C HIS A 237 -2.19 16.20 -5.21
N PRO A 238 -2.89 16.70 -4.17
CA PRO A 238 -4.26 16.30 -3.84
C PRO A 238 -5.24 16.21 -5.02
N TYR A 239 -5.25 17.15 -5.96
CA TYR A 239 -6.18 17.09 -7.11
C TYR A 239 -5.87 15.93 -8.06
N ARG A 240 -4.61 15.45 -8.07
CA ARG A 240 -4.22 14.26 -8.81
C ARG A 240 -4.64 13.01 -8.08
N ILE A 241 -4.53 12.97 -6.75
CA ILE A 241 -5.09 11.90 -5.91
C ILE A 241 -6.58 11.77 -6.15
N GLU A 242 -7.34 12.88 -6.05
CA GLU A 242 -8.77 12.91 -6.34
C GLU A 242 -9.08 12.38 -7.75
N ARG A 243 -8.29 12.80 -8.76
CA ARG A 243 -8.46 12.32 -10.14
C ARG A 243 -8.20 10.82 -10.28
N LEU A 244 -7.20 10.26 -9.59
CA LEU A 244 -6.90 8.83 -9.60
C LEU A 244 -8.02 8.04 -8.88
N LEU A 245 -8.50 8.53 -7.75
CA LEU A 245 -9.67 7.97 -7.06
C LEU A 245 -10.92 8.04 -7.93
N THR A 246 -11.16 9.15 -8.64
CA THR A 246 -12.25 9.31 -9.60
C THR A 246 -12.17 8.27 -10.72
N GLN A 247 -10.96 7.94 -11.20
CA GLN A 247 -10.79 6.88 -12.18
C GLN A 247 -11.21 5.51 -11.62
N LEU A 248 -10.82 5.18 -10.38
CA LEU A 248 -11.24 3.93 -9.73
C LEU A 248 -12.76 3.91 -9.46
N LEU A 249 -13.34 5.06 -9.09
CA LEU A 249 -14.78 5.24 -8.91
C LEU A 249 -15.54 4.94 -10.20
N HIS A 250 -15.19 5.61 -11.30
CA HIS A 250 -15.86 5.44 -12.60
C HIS A 250 -15.59 4.07 -13.24
N ALA A 251 -14.48 3.41 -12.90
CA ALA A 251 -14.25 2.00 -13.25
C ALA A 251 -15.12 1.03 -12.43
N GLY A 252 -15.87 1.53 -11.44
CA GLY A 252 -16.72 0.74 -10.53
C GLY A 252 -15.90 -0.17 -9.63
N ILE A 253 -14.67 0.21 -9.28
CA ILE A 253 -13.78 -0.57 -8.42
C ILE A 253 -14.08 -0.31 -6.94
N LEU A 254 -14.21 0.97 -6.56
CA LEU A 254 -14.33 1.38 -5.16
C LEU A 254 -15.60 0.84 -4.51
N GLU A 255 -16.76 0.98 -5.17
CA GLU A 255 -18.07 0.52 -4.66
C GLU A 255 -18.20 -1.01 -4.50
N LYS A 256 -17.25 -1.78 -5.03
CA LYS A 256 -17.26 -3.24 -4.92
C LYS A 256 -16.50 -3.76 -3.71
N GLN A 257 -15.90 -2.89 -2.91
CA GLN A 257 -15.08 -3.28 -1.76
C GLN A 257 -15.89 -3.27 -0.47
N LYS A 258 -15.41 -3.97 0.56
CA LYS A 258 -15.99 -3.94 1.90
C LYS A 258 -15.44 -2.78 2.74
N ALA A 259 -14.20 -2.38 2.48
CA ALA A 259 -13.53 -1.29 3.15
C ALA A 259 -12.45 -0.71 2.24
N ILE A 260 -12.15 0.58 2.42
CA ILE A 260 -10.99 1.24 1.85
C ILE A 260 -10.11 1.72 2.99
N VAL A 261 -8.84 1.30 3.00
CA VAL A 261 -7.87 1.66 4.03
C VAL A 261 -6.82 2.59 3.43
N LEU A 262 -6.66 3.77 3.99
CA LEU A 262 -5.77 4.81 3.52
C LEU A 262 -4.51 4.81 4.37
N GLY A 263 -3.38 4.60 3.70
CA GLY A 263 -2.06 4.83 4.26
C GLY A 263 -1.61 6.27 4.06
N ASP A 264 -0.30 6.46 4.00
CA ASP A 264 0.28 7.79 3.90
C ASP A 264 0.18 8.37 2.47
N PHE A 265 -0.16 9.66 2.39
CA PHE A 265 -0.04 10.46 1.17
C PHE A 265 1.02 11.53 1.42
N THR A 266 2.22 11.37 0.88
CA THR A 266 3.40 12.17 1.27
C THR A 266 4.02 12.96 0.12
N ASP A 267 4.96 13.84 0.46
CA ASP A 267 5.85 14.57 -0.47
C ASP A 267 5.16 15.43 -1.53
N TYR A 268 3.87 15.74 -1.36
CA TYR A 268 3.19 16.74 -2.18
C TYR A 268 3.40 18.14 -1.60
N LYS A 269 3.23 19.16 -2.45
CA LYS A 269 3.41 20.56 -2.07
C LYS A 269 2.17 21.36 -2.42
N ILE A 270 1.50 21.88 -1.40
CA ILE A 270 0.40 22.83 -1.56
C ILE A 270 0.94 24.20 -1.96
N THR A 271 0.18 24.87 -2.82
CA THR A 271 0.46 26.19 -3.35
C THR A 271 -0.68 27.15 -3.01
N LYS A 272 -0.44 28.46 -3.18
CA LYS A 272 -1.49 29.47 -2.96
C LYS A 272 -2.68 29.32 -3.90
N THR A 273 -2.47 28.74 -5.08
CA THR A 273 -3.52 28.54 -6.09
C THR A 273 -4.48 27.41 -5.76
N ASP A 274 -4.17 26.58 -4.76
CA ASP A 274 -5.08 25.53 -4.30
C ASP A 274 -6.20 26.07 -3.42
N HIS A 275 -6.09 27.32 -2.95
CA HIS A 275 -7.13 27.99 -2.17
C HIS A 275 -7.61 27.18 -0.95
N GLY A 276 -6.70 26.43 -0.32
CA GLY A 276 -6.98 25.60 0.86
C GLY A 276 -7.34 24.15 0.56
N PHE A 277 -7.41 23.76 -0.71
CA PHE A 277 -7.67 22.37 -1.11
C PHE A 277 -6.48 21.45 -0.80
N ASP A 278 -6.72 20.44 0.04
CA ASP A 278 -5.69 19.50 0.51
C ASP A 278 -6.26 18.06 0.67
N MET A 279 -5.44 17.10 1.12
CA MET A 279 -5.82 15.71 1.32
C MET A 279 -7.06 15.48 2.19
N PRO A 280 -7.29 16.22 3.31
CA PRO A 280 -8.55 16.11 4.06
C PRO A 280 -9.79 16.40 3.20
N ASP A 281 -9.71 17.33 2.24
CA ASP A 281 -10.82 17.61 1.32
C ASP A 281 -11.05 16.44 0.36
N VAL A 282 -9.97 15.80 -0.11
CA VAL A 282 -10.05 14.61 -0.97
C VAL A 282 -10.70 13.44 -0.24
N ILE A 283 -10.35 13.19 1.02
CA ILE A 283 -10.95 12.13 1.84
C ILE A 283 -12.44 12.45 2.10
N LYS A 284 -12.75 13.69 2.45
CA LYS A 284 -14.13 14.15 2.64
C LYS A 284 -14.96 14.00 1.36
N TRP A 285 -14.40 14.37 0.21
CA TRP A 285 -15.02 14.15 -1.09
C TRP A 285 -15.24 12.67 -1.33
N LEU A 286 -14.24 11.82 -1.15
CA LEU A 286 -14.34 10.38 -1.39
C LEU A 286 -15.48 9.76 -0.56
N ARG A 287 -15.59 10.10 0.74
CA ARG A 287 -16.71 9.69 1.60
C ARG A 287 -18.07 10.11 1.06
N SER A 288 -18.16 11.26 0.39
CA SER A 288 -19.42 11.70 -0.22
C SER A 288 -19.80 10.94 -1.49
N GLN A 289 -18.86 10.21 -2.09
CA GLN A 289 -19.08 9.51 -3.37
C GLN A 289 -19.46 8.03 -3.20
N ILE A 290 -19.12 7.40 -2.07
CA ILE A 290 -19.31 5.96 -1.85
C ILE A 290 -19.85 5.67 -0.45
N ASN A 291 -20.61 4.58 -0.31
CA ASN A 291 -21.09 4.08 0.99
C ASN A 291 -20.14 3.04 1.63
N ILE A 292 -18.89 2.96 1.16
CA ILE A 292 -17.90 2.00 1.66
C ILE A 292 -17.10 2.68 2.78
N PRO A 293 -16.92 2.02 3.95
CA PRO A 293 -16.18 2.61 5.06
C PRO A 293 -14.76 2.93 4.66
N ILE A 294 -14.30 4.13 5.06
CA ILE A 294 -12.95 4.62 4.84
C ILE A 294 -12.21 4.69 6.17
N ILE A 295 -11.12 3.92 6.24
CA ILE A 295 -10.24 3.80 7.40
C ILE A 295 -8.96 4.57 7.06
N THR A 296 -8.48 5.42 7.96
CA THR A 296 -7.24 6.21 7.81
C THR A 296 -6.17 5.78 8.80
N GLY A 297 -4.92 6.22 8.60
CA GLY A 297 -3.85 6.03 9.57
C GLY A 297 -3.15 4.67 9.49
N LEU A 298 -3.37 3.90 8.43
CA LEU A 298 -2.59 2.68 8.19
C LEU A 298 -1.11 3.06 8.11
N PRO A 299 -0.21 2.48 8.94
CA PRO A 299 1.21 2.84 9.01
C PRO A 299 2.00 2.28 7.80
N TYR A 300 1.57 2.69 6.61
CA TYR A 300 2.01 2.18 5.33
C TYR A 300 2.03 3.28 4.28
N GLY A 301 3.17 3.45 3.61
CA GLY A 301 3.30 4.33 2.46
C GLY A 301 4.75 4.76 2.27
N HIS A 302 4.94 5.97 1.75
CA HIS A 302 6.27 6.59 1.58
C HIS A 302 6.66 7.49 2.76
N GLY A 303 5.96 7.41 3.89
CA GLY A 303 6.30 8.08 5.13
C GLY A 303 7.40 7.36 5.93
N GLU A 304 7.43 7.61 7.24
CA GLU A 304 8.37 7.03 8.20
C GLU A 304 8.13 5.54 8.45
N MET A 305 6.87 5.11 8.36
CA MET A 305 6.44 3.74 8.62
C MET A 305 5.99 3.05 7.34
N ARG A 306 6.39 1.78 7.18
CA ARG A 306 5.84 0.90 6.13
C ARG A 306 5.80 -0.54 6.60
N VAL A 307 4.69 -0.90 7.22
CA VAL A 307 4.43 -2.27 7.68
C VAL A 307 4.39 -3.26 6.49
N THR A 308 4.69 -4.53 6.76
CA THR A 308 4.59 -5.56 5.73
C THR A 308 3.17 -6.12 5.68
N LEU A 309 2.52 -6.04 4.53
CA LEU A 309 1.12 -6.45 4.34
C LEU A 309 1.00 -7.53 3.25
N PRO A 310 0.20 -8.57 3.45
CA PRO A 310 -0.04 -9.57 2.41
C PRO A 310 -0.98 -9.02 1.31
N ILE A 311 -0.64 -9.28 0.06
CA ILE A 311 -1.48 -9.00 -1.10
C ILE A 311 -2.11 -10.32 -1.56
N GLY A 312 -3.43 -10.34 -1.71
CA GLY A 312 -4.16 -11.51 -2.19
C GLY A 312 -4.55 -12.51 -1.12
N LYS A 313 -4.22 -12.27 0.16
CA LYS A 313 -4.69 -13.08 1.29
C LYS A 313 -5.99 -12.52 1.88
N LYS A 314 -6.79 -13.41 2.49
CA LYS A 314 -7.97 -13.03 3.27
C LYS A 314 -7.53 -12.46 4.61
N VAL A 315 -8.03 -11.30 4.99
CA VAL A 315 -7.76 -10.61 6.26
C VAL A 315 -9.07 -10.11 6.88
N GLY A 316 -9.04 -9.79 8.16
CA GLY A 316 -10.10 -9.03 8.85
C GLY A 316 -9.69 -7.58 9.08
N ILE A 317 -10.64 -6.65 9.03
CA ILE A 317 -10.47 -5.25 9.44
C ILE A 317 -11.60 -4.88 10.40
N ALA A 318 -11.26 -4.32 11.56
CA ALA A 318 -12.20 -3.78 12.53
C ALA A 318 -11.75 -2.41 13.04
N THR A 319 -12.69 -1.54 13.42
CA THR A 319 -12.39 -0.26 14.10
C THR A 319 -13.12 -0.17 15.44
N GLU A 320 -12.41 0.26 16.47
CA GLU A 320 -12.92 0.43 17.83
C GLU A 320 -12.13 1.53 18.55
N ASP A 321 -12.82 2.45 19.24
CA ASP A 321 -12.21 3.49 20.10
C ASP A 321 -11.04 4.28 19.48
N GLY A 322 -11.18 4.69 18.21
CA GLY A 322 -10.15 5.43 17.49
C GLY A 322 -8.93 4.60 17.09
N MET A 323 -9.03 3.28 17.15
CA MET A 323 -8.06 2.31 16.69
C MET A 323 -8.63 1.49 15.53
N ALA A 324 -7.73 0.93 14.72
CA ALA A 324 -8.05 -0.04 13.69
C ALA A 324 -7.18 -1.30 13.87
N TYR A 325 -7.77 -2.46 13.57
CA TYR A 325 -7.16 -3.77 13.75
C TYR A 325 -7.23 -4.56 12.44
N LEU A 326 -6.07 -4.88 11.88
CA LEU A 326 -5.95 -5.70 10.68
C LEU A 326 -5.48 -7.10 11.08
N VAL A 327 -6.39 -8.08 11.01
CA VAL A 327 -6.11 -9.49 11.32
C VAL A 327 -5.56 -10.18 10.07
N ILE A 328 -4.26 -10.47 10.08
CA ILE A 328 -3.48 -11.00 8.94
C ILE A 328 -3.59 -12.51 8.82
N ASP A 329 -3.52 -13.23 9.93
CA ASP A 329 -3.75 -14.66 10.00
C ASP A 329 -4.72 -14.98 11.15
N LYS A 330 -5.66 -15.88 10.89
CA LYS A 330 -6.59 -16.35 11.92
C LYS A 330 -6.13 -17.72 12.36
N HIS A 331 -5.43 -17.78 13.48
CA HIS A 331 -5.31 -19.03 14.20
C HIS A 331 -6.56 -19.20 15.07
N ASP A 332 -7.26 -20.32 14.90
CA ASP A 332 -8.15 -20.81 15.95
C ASP A 332 -7.22 -21.21 17.09
N HIS A 333 -7.06 -20.35 18.10
CA HIS A 333 -6.54 -20.83 19.37
C HIS A 333 -7.59 -21.80 19.91
N GLU A 334 -7.29 -23.10 19.83
CA GLU A 334 -7.93 -24.04 20.74
C GLU A 334 -7.60 -23.54 22.15
N HIS A 335 -8.54 -22.82 22.75
CA HIS A 335 -8.53 -22.61 24.19
C HIS A 335 -8.64 -24.00 24.80
N GLU A 336 -7.51 -24.60 25.17
CA GLU A 336 -7.50 -25.66 26.17
C GLU A 336 -8.17 -25.06 27.40
N VAL A 337 -9.45 -25.38 27.57
CA VAL A 337 -10.16 -25.18 28.82
C VAL A 337 -9.40 -26.05 29.81
N TYR A 338 -8.51 -25.42 30.59
CA TYR A 338 -8.00 -26.03 31.81
C TYR A 338 -9.20 -26.23 32.73
N GLU A 339 -9.84 -27.39 32.65
CA GLU A 339 -10.67 -27.92 33.72
C GLU A 339 -9.75 -28.20 34.90
N GLY A 340 -9.49 -27.15 35.68
CA GLY A 340 -8.83 -27.25 36.97
C GLY A 340 -9.70 -28.09 37.89
N ASN A 341 -9.34 -29.36 38.05
CA ASN A 341 -9.84 -30.24 39.10
C ASN A 341 -9.47 -29.68 40.48
N TYR A 342 -10.31 -28.78 41.01
CA TYR A 342 -10.33 -28.52 42.45
C TYR A 342 -11.05 -29.68 43.12
N ALA A 343 -10.25 -30.67 43.53
CA ALA A 343 -10.66 -31.64 44.53
C ALA A 343 -11.05 -30.90 45.81
N GLN A 344 -12.31 -31.05 46.22
CA GLN A 344 -12.81 -30.60 47.51
C GLN A 344 -12.04 -31.34 48.62
N THR A 345 -11.15 -30.64 49.30
CA THR A 345 -10.79 -30.96 50.68
C THR A 345 -11.62 -30.07 51.60
N THR A 346 -12.61 -30.68 52.22
CA THR A 346 -13.37 -30.12 53.34
C THR A 346 -12.45 -29.91 54.54
N GLU A 347 -12.29 -28.67 54.98
CA GLU A 347 -12.10 -28.36 56.40
C GLU A 347 -12.62 -26.95 56.70
N ALA A 348 -13.43 -26.87 57.75
CA ALA A 348 -14.25 -25.73 58.11
C ALA A 348 -13.46 -24.72 58.95
N SER A 349 -13.67 -23.42 58.69
CA SER A 349 -13.69 -22.41 59.74
C SER A 349 -14.51 -21.20 59.31
N SER A 350 -15.59 -20.99 60.05
CA SER A 350 -16.49 -19.85 60.11
C SER A 350 -15.78 -18.49 60.16
N ILE A 351 -16.33 -17.50 59.46
CA ILE A 351 -16.59 -16.14 59.97
C ILE A 351 -17.77 -15.58 59.15
N ASP A 352 -18.81 -15.18 59.89
CA ASP A 352 -19.98 -14.42 59.44
C ASP A 352 -19.57 -13.01 58.98
N GLU A 353 -20.23 -12.48 57.95
CA GLU A 353 -20.71 -11.10 57.97
C GLU A 353 -21.78 -10.86 56.89
N ASP A 354 -22.95 -10.44 57.37
CA ASP A 354 -24.17 -10.04 56.67
C ASP A 354 -23.95 -8.85 55.71
N TYR A 355 -24.67 -8.79 54.59
CA TYR A 355 -25.69 -7.76 54.26
C TYR A 355 -26.37 -8.06 52.89
N PRO A 356 -27.64 -7.64 52.68
CA PRO A 356 -28.61 -8.36 51.87
C PRO A 356 -28.86 -7.82 50.46
N ILE A 357 -29.36 -8.73 49.63
CA ILE A 357 -29.97 -8.53 48.31
C ILE A 357 -31.37 -7.92 48.48
N SER A 358 -31.72 -6.94 47.65
CA SER A 358 -33.11 -6.53 47.43
C SER A 358 -33.59 -6.98 46.06
N ASP A 359 -34.58 -7.87 46.06
CA ASP A 359 -35.45 -8.21 44.93
C ASP A 359 -36.36 -7.03 44.54
N ASN A 360 -36.75 -6.98 43.26
CA ASN A 360 -38.13 -6.67 42.87
C ASN A 360 -38.42 -7.12 41.43
N GLU A 361 -39.35 -8.08 41.37
CA GLU A 361 -40.41 -8.46 40.41
C GLU A 361 -40.57 -7.60 39.13
N VAL A 362 -40.55 -8.18 37.92
CA VAL A 362 -41.65 -8.86 37.17
C VAL A 362 -42.81 -7.93 36.78
N GLU A 363 -42.98 -7.71 35.46
CA GLU A 363 -44.31 -7.62 34.83
C GLU A 363 -44.24 -7.99 33.33
N GLU A 364 -45.06 -8.97 32.94
CA GLU A 364 -45.34 -9.42 31.58
C GLU A 364 -46.46 -8.60 30.93
N ALA A 365 -46.44 -8.45 29.59
CA ALA A 365 -47.66 -8.32 28.79
C ALA A 365 -47.46 -8.79 27.34
N GLU A 366 -48.21 -9.82 26.95
CA GLU A 366 -48.40 -10.32 25.59
C GLU A 366 -49.25 -9.36 24.72
N THR A 367 -49.08 -9.38 23.39
CA THR A 367 -50.13 -9.80 22.42
C THR A 367 -49.72 -9.63 20.94
N GLN A 368 -49.61 -10.79 20.29
CA GLN A 368 -49.90 -11.26 18.91
C GLN A 368 -49.83 -10.39 17.61
N PRO A 369 -49.55 -11.06 16.45
CA PRO A 369 -49.30 -10.43 15.15
C PRO A 369 -50.50 -10.46 14.17
N VAL A 370 -50.48 -9.58 13.16
CA VAL A 370 -51.40 -9.63 12.00
C VAL A 370 -50.59 -9.72 10.71
N GLY A 371 -50.81 -10.78 9.94
CA GLY A 371 -50.35 -10.91 8.55
C GLY A 371 -51.41 -10.48 7.53
N LYS A 372 -50.99 -10.11 6.32
CA LYS A 372 -51.70 -10.41 5.05
C LYS A 372 -50.91 -10.01 3.78
N LYS A 373 -50.53 -11.03 3.02
CA LYS A 373 -50.78 -11.27 1.58
C LYS A 373 -50.59 -10.15 0.51
N SER A 374 -49.78 -10.53 -0.49
CA SER A 374 -49.99 -10.41 -1.95
C SER A 374 -49.76 -9.02 -2.59
N LYS A 375 -49.33 -8.83 -3.85
CA LYS A 375 -49.51 -9.55 -5.13
C LYS A 375 -48.41 -9.13 -6.12
N LYS A 376 -48.18 -10.01 -7.11
CA LYS A 376 -47.52 -9.75 -8.40
C LYS A 376 -48.18 -8.61 -9.19
N SER A 377 -47.38 -7.90 -10.00
CA SER A 377 -47.74 -7.57 -11.39
C SER A 377 -46.54 -7.15 -12.23
N ASP A 378 -46.29 -7.94 -13.29
CA ASP A 378 -45.55 -7.55 -14.49
C ASP A 378 -46.21 -6.37 -15.21
N LYS A 379 -45.42 -5.52 -15.89
CA LYS A 379 -45.73 -5.08 -17.26
C LYS A 379 -44.53 -4.41 -17.97
N LYS A 380 -44.28 -4.92 -19.18
CA LYS A 380 -43.45 -4.37 -20.26
C LYS A 380 -44.16 -3.21 -20.98
N SER A 381 -43.40 -2.26 -21.53
CA SER A 381 -43.52 -1.67 -22.90
C SER A 381 -42.37 -0.66 -23.11
N ALA A 382 -41.44 -0.87 -24.07
CA ALA A 382 -41.43 -0.35 -25.45
C ALA A 382 -41.35 1.20 -25.50
N MET A 383 -40.24 1.87 -25.88
CA MET A 383 -39.55 1.98 -27.19
C MET A 383 -40.30 2.87 -28.22
N ALA A 384 -39.79 4.09 -28.44
CA ALA A 384 -39.86 4.98 -29.63
C ALA A 384 -39.14 6.31 -29.23
N THR A 385 -38.01 6.79 -29.80
CA THR A 385 -37.67 7.31 -31.15
C THR A 385 -38.50 8.50 -31.62
N ASP A 386 -37.93 9.71 -31.55
CA ASP A 386 -37.74 10.69 -32.64
C ASP A 386 -37.15 11.98 -32.01
N ASP A 387 -35.93 12.42 -32.32
CA ASP A 387 -35.45 13.13 -33.53
C ASP A 387 -36.10 14.50 -33.74
N THR A 388 -35.32 15.56 -33.53
CA THR A 388 -35.18 16.74 -34.41
C THR A 388 -34.12 17.70 -33.87
N ARG A 389 -33.10 17.95 -34.70
CA ARG A 389 -32.07 18.99 -34.60
C ARG A 389 -32.28 20.01 -35.73
N ASN A 390 -31.70 21.20 -35.51
CA ASN A 390 -31.36 22.30 -36.43
C ASN A 390 -32.37 23.44 -36.63
N GLU A 391 -31.95 24.65 -36.21
CA GLU A 391 -31.57 25.82 -37.06
C GLU A 391 -31.25 27.03 -36.13
N SER A 392 -29.96 27.39 -35.96
CA SER A 392 -29.18 28.49 -36.60
C SER A 392 -29.40 29.88 -35.97
N GLU A 393 -28.47 30.44 -35.19
CA GLU A 393 -27.32 31.29 -35.62
C GLU A 393 -27.69 32.51 -36.50
N GLU A 394 -27.78 33.70 -35.89
CA GLU A 394 -27.33 35.00 -36.43
C GLU A 394 -27.62 36.11 -35.40
N PHE A 395 -26.59 36.83 -34.92
CA PHE A 395 -26.65 38.27 -34.55
C PHE A 395 -25.31 38.73 -33.94
N ILE A 396 -24.34 39.11 -34.79
CA ILE A 396 -23.27 40.05 -34.42
C ILE A 396 -22.97 40.96 -35.62
N LYS A 397 -23.29 42.27 -35.47
CA LYS A 397 -22.47 43.46 -35.78
C LYS A 397 -23.34 44.60 -36.31
N GLU A 398 -23.44 45.69 -35.54
CA GLU A 398 -22.88 47.01 -35.89
C GLU A 398 -23.36 48.10 -34.93
N LYS A 399 -22.43 48.57 -34.08
CA LYS A 399 -22.24 50.01 -33.84
C LYS A 399 -20.88 50.21 -33.16
N SER A 400 -19.93 50.69 -33.95
CA SER A 400 -18.63 51.17 -33.50
C SER A 400 -18.64 52.70 -33.41
N LYS A 401 -17.67 53.23 -32.66
CA LYS A 401 -17.20 54.63 -32.57
C LYS A 401 -17.91 55.55 -31.55
N LYS A 402 -17.26 55.72 -30.39
CA LYS A 402 -16.51 56.96 -30.10
C LYS A 402 -15.56 56.78 -28.90
N ASP A 403 -14.54 57.62 -28.91
CA ASP A 403 -13.64 57.98 -27.82
C ASP A 403 -12.43 57.10 -27.48
N LYS A 404 -11.42 57.21 -28.37
CA LYS A 404 -10.03 57.43 -27.96
C LYS A 404 -9.57 58.80 -28.46
N SER A 405 -9.46 59.79 -27.58
CA SER A 405 -8.28 60.69 -27.45
C SER A 405 -8.58 61.94 -26.60
N SER A 406 -8.01 62.00 -25.41
CA SER A 406 -7.39 63.24 -24.91
C SER A 406 -6.17 62.87 -24.07
N LYS A 407 -5.03 63.36 -24.56
CA LYS A 407 -3.70 63.27 -23.96
C LYS A 407 -3.51 64.42 -22.96
N GLN A 408 -2.54 64.23 -22.07
CA GLN A 408 -1.74 65.27 -21.38
C GLN A 408 -2.44 66.11 -20.31
N HIS A 409 -2.20 65.77 -19.04
CA HIS A 409 -1.47 66.64 -18.09
C HIS A 409 -1.22 65.94 -16.75
N LYS A 410 0.07 65.73 -16.42
CA LYS A 410 0.73 65.81 -15.10
C LYS A 410 1.85 64.77 -14.96
N LYS A 411 3.03 65.15 -15.45
CA LYS A 411 4.32 64.74 -14.87
C LYS A 411 4.64 65.63 -13.67
N SER A 412 5.38 65.04 -12.73
CA SER A 412 6.32 65.65 -11.77
C SER A 412 5.89 65.71 -10.29
N LYS A 413 6.90 65.36 -9.46
CA LYS A 413 7.03 65.38 -7.99
C LYS A 413 6.55 64.09 -7.30
N LYS A 414 7.40 63.27 -6.65
CA LYS A 414 8.67 63.52 -5.96
C LYS A 414 9.53 62.24 -5.91
N ASN A 415 10.82 62.39 -6.25
CA ASN A 415 11.91 61.64 -5.64
C ASN A 415 12.27 62.31 -4.32
N LYS A 416 12.45 61.54 -3.26
CA LYS A 416 13.60 61.62 -2.35
C LYS A 416 13.69 60.32 -1.56
#